data_AF-A0A7S0K4Q0-F1
#
_entry.id   AF-A0A7S0K4Q0-F1
#
_cell.length_a   1.000
_cell.length_b   1.000
_cell.length_c   1.000
_cell.angle_alpha   90.00
_cell.angle_beta   90.00
_cell.angle_gamma   90.00
#
_symmetry.space_group_name_H-M   'P 1'
#
loop_
_entity.id
_entity.type
_entity.pdbx_description
1 polymer ?
#
loop_
_entity_poly.entity_id
_entity_poly.type
_entity_poly.pdbx_seq_one_letter_code
_entity_poly.pdbx_strand_id
1 'polypeptide(L)'
;DASAASGARASDHEVARRKAIDSAAAAQMGRVARISIACPEALAMAATEWASAERAVAKCAEELCTVLEECVMPHNRHTRRRPDVKGQFSPQRVVIACMTEWRHRKIYTSKTAGGKRNYAFCLALDASLSMDGVLQCCAVESLVAVVSALGMMGLDSFSVIVFGSRVTLVKSEDQPWDAATVHGLLAALSHRIEDPSAM
;
A
#
# COMPACT_ATOMS: atom_id res chain seq x y z
N ASP A 1 0.37 9.54 -42.24
CA ASP A 1 -0.49 10.41 -41.41
C ASP A 1 -1.51 9.72 -40.49
N ALA A 2 -1.90 8.46 -40.69
CA ALA A 2 -2.81 7.76 -39.77
C ALA A 2 -2.21 7.39 -38.39
N SER A 3 -0.89 7.31 -38.28
CA SER A 3 -0.18 6.95 -37.03
C SER A 3 -0.14 8.10 -36.00
N ALA A 4 -0.11 9.36 -36.45
CA ALA A 4 -0.06 10.53 -35.55
C ALA A 4 -1.43 10.83 -34.90
N ALA A 5 -2.53 10.59 -35.60
CA ALA A 5 -3.89 10.79 -35.08
C ALA A 5 -4.30 9.73 -34.05
N SER A 6 -3.73 8.52 -34.13
CA SER A 6 -3.90 7.45 -33.14
C SER A 6 -3.20 7.78 -31.81
N GLY A 7 -1.97 8.33 -31.88
CA GLY A 7 -1.21 8.74 -30.70
C GLY A 7 -1.87 9.89 -29.91
N ALA A 8 -2.45 10.87 -30.61
CA ALA A 8 -3.14 12.01 -29.96
C ALA A 8 -4.43 11.59 -29.23
N ARG A 9 -5.21 10.66 -29.80
CA ARG A 9 -6.41 10.12 -29.11
C ARG A 9 -6.05 9.28 -27.89
N ALA A 10 -4.97 8.50 -27.96
CA ALA A 10 -4.49 7.72 -26.82
C ALA A 10 -4.03 8.61 -25.65
N SER A 11 -3.38 9.75 -25.93
CA SER A 11 -3.01 10.72 -24.89
C SER A 11 -4.23 11.40 -24.25
N ASP A 12 -5.25 11.72 -25.03
CA ASP A 12 -6.47 12.36 -24.52
C ASP A 12 -7.26 11.41 -23.59
N HIS A 13 -7.35 10.13 -23.94
CA HIS A 13 -7.97 9.11 -23.09
C HIS A 13 -7.21 8.88 -21.78
N GLU A 14 -5.88 8.90 -21.81
CA GLU A 14 -5.05 8.74 -20.61
C GLU A 14 -5.17 9.95 -19.67
N VAL A 15 -5.22 11.17 -20.22
CA VAL A 15 -5.47 12.39 -19.44
C VAL A 15 -6.86 12.37 -18.81
N ALA A 16 -7.89 11.95 -19.56
CA ALA A 16 -9.25 11.81 -19.05
C ALA A 16 -9.34 10.76 -17.94
N ARG A 17 -8.66 9.62 -18.10
CA ARG A 17 -8.56 8.55 -17.09
C ARG A 17 -7.90 9.05 -15.82
N ARG A 18 -6.77 9.75 -15.93
CA ARG A 18 -6.06 10.32 -14.78
C ARG A 18 -6.95 11.27 -14.01
N LYS A 19 -7.61 12.20 -14.72
CA LYS A 19 -8.57 13.14 -14.13
C LYS A 19 -9.74 12.44 -13.42
N ALA A 20 -10.24 11.33 -13.98
CA ALA A 20 -11.27 10.53 -13.35
C ALA A 20 -10.79 9.88 -12.04
N ILE A 21 -9.59 9.29 -12.04
CA ILE A 21 -8.96 8.70 -10.85
C ILE A 21 -8.76 9.76 -9.77
N ASP A 22 -8.19 10.92 -10.13
CA ASP A 22 -7.93 12.01 -9.19
C ASP A 22 -9.25 12.55 -8.59
N SER A 23 -10.30 12.65 -9.41
CA SER A 23 -11.63 13.08 -8.94
C SER A 23 -12.26 12.05 -7.99
N ALA A 24 -12.10 10.75 -8.26
CA ALA A 24 -12.61 9.69 -7.40
C ALA A 24 -11.84 9.61 -6.07
N ALA A 25 -10.52 9.79 -6.10
CA ALA A 25 -9.68 9.88 -4.92
C ALA A 25 -10.06 11.07 -4.04
N ALA A 26 -10.26 12.26 -4.62
CA ALA A 26 -10.70 13.44 -3.91
C ALA A 26 -12.10 13.27 -3.28
N ALA A 27 -13.04 12.68 -4.02
CA ALA A 27 -14.37 12.38 -3.51
C ALA A 27 -14.33 11.40 -2.32
N GLN A 28 -13.45 10.39 -2.38
CA GLN A 28 -13.28 9.41 -1.32
C GLN A 28 -12.62 10.01 -0.07
N MET A 29 -11.56 10.82 -0.23
CA MET A 29 -10.97 11.57 0.90
C MET A 29 -12.02 12.45 1.60
N GLY A 30 -12.84 13.16 0.82
CA GLY A 30 -13.93 13.97 1.38
C GLY A 30 -15.03 13.16 2.06
N ARG A 31 -15.23 11.89 1.69
CA ARG A 31 -16.14 10.96 2.37
C ARG A 31 -15.56 10.51 3.70
N VAL A 32 -14.30 10.10 3.74
CA VAL A 32 -13.63 9.63 4.96
C VAL A 32 -13.55 10.74 6.01
N ALA A 33 -13.23 11.97 5.61
CA ALA A 33 -13.25 13.13 6.52
C ALA A 33 -14.63 13.38 7.14
N ARG A 34 -15.71 13.18 6.37
CA ARG A 34 -17.10 13.30 6.88
C ARG A 34 -17.44 12.19 7.87
N ILE A 35 -17.07 10.95 7.57
CA ILE A 35 -17.30 9.80 8.46
C ILE A 35 -16.57 10.01 9.79
N SER A 36 -15.33 10.52 9.72
CA SER A 36 -14.52 10.82 10.91
C SER A 36 -15.22 11.76 11.90
N ILE A 37 -15.93 12.77 11.39
CA ILE A 37 -16.65 13.75 12.20
C ILE A 37 -18.02 13.23 12.65
N ALA A 38 -18.73 12.52 11.76
CA ALA A 38 -20.13 12.17 12.00
C ALA A 38 -20.34 11.00 12.98
N CYS A 39 -19.42 10.02 13.01
CA CYS A 39 -19.66 8.75 13.70
C CYS A 39 -18.43 8.25 14.48
N PRO A 40 -17.98 8.92 15.55
CA PRO A 40 -16.76 8.55 16.27
C PRO A 40 -16.84 7.16 16.95
N GLU A 41 -18.01 6.73 17.40
CA GLU A 41 -18.21 5.43 18.05
C GLU A 41 -18.02 4.26 17.07
N ALA A 42 -18.58 4.39 15.87
CA ALA A 42 -18.44 3.37 14.82
C ALA A 42 -16.97 3.21 14.36
N LEU A 43 -16.18 4.29 14.39
CA LEU A 43 -14.74 4.24 14.13
C LEU A 43 -13.98 3.48 15.19
N ALA A 44 -14.34 3.69 16.47
CA ALA A 44 -13.73 2.96 17.57
C ALA A 44 -14.02 1.46 17.45
N MET A 45 -15.26 1.08 17.15
CA MET A 45 -15.63 -0.31 16.89
C MET A 45 -14.83 -0.91 15.72
N ALA A 46 -14.80 -0.22 14.58
CA ALA A 46 -14.06 -0.67 13.40
C ALA A 46 -12.55 -0.83 13.68
N ALA A 47 -11.95 0.10 14.43
CA ALA A 47 -10.55 0.00 14.84
C ALA A 47 -10.31 -1.21 15.76
N THR A 48 -11.25 -1.50 16.65
CA THR A 48 -11.13 -2.63 17.59
C THR A 48 -11.27 -3.97 16.86
N GLU A 49 -12.22 -4.06 15.92
CA GLU A 49 -12.41 -5.21 15.05
C GLU A 49 -11.16 -5.46 14.19
N TRP A 50 -10.63 -4.41 13.56
CA TRP A 50 -9.41 -4.51 12.76
C TRP A 50 -8.20 -4.93 13.59
N ALA A 51 -7.98 -4.32 14.76
CA ALA A 51 -6.90 -4.70 15.66
C ALA A 51 -7.05 -6.14 16.21
N SER A 52 -8.27 -6.68 16.25
CA SER A 52 -8.49 -8.08 16.59
C SER A 52 -8.08 -9.01 15.44
N ALA A 53 -8.42 -8.66 14.20
CA ALA A 53 -8.03 -9.40 13.01
C ALA A 53 -6.51 -9.36 12.80
N GLU A 54 -5.86 -8.21 12.99
CA GLU A 54 -4.40 -8.05 12.90
C GLU A 54 -3.68 -9.00 13.86
N ARG A 55 -4.17 -9.12 15.10
CA ARG A 55 -3.62 -10.04 16.09
C ARG A 55 -3.82 -11.51 15.68
N ALA A 56 -4.95 -11.84 15.07
CA ALA A 56 -5.22 -13.20 14.61
C ALA A 56 -4.26 -13.63 13.49
N VAL A 57 -3.94 -12.70 12.57
CA VAL A 57 -3.09 -13.00 11.40
C VAL A 57 -1.62 -12.59 11.56
N ALA A 58 -1.21 -12.08 12.72
CA ALA A 58 0.12 -11.50 12.95
C ALA A 58 1.28 -12.40 12.47
N LYS A 59 1.27 -13.68 12.85
CA LYS A 59 2.31 -14.63 12.43
C LYS A 59 2.34 -14.83 10.91
N CYS A 60 1.17 -14.92 10.29
CA CYS A 60 1.07 -15.05 8.83
C CYS A 60 1.57 -13.78 8.13
N ALA A 61 1.27 -12.60 8.67
CA ALA A 61 1.76 -11.33 8.15
C ALA A 61 3.30 -11.21 8.24
N GLU A 62 3.92 -11.68 9.33
CA GLU A 62 5.38 -11.70 9.49
C GLU A 62 6.07 -12.61 8.46
N GLU A 63 5.53 -13.82 8.28
CA GLU A 63 6.01 -14.77 7.28
C GLU A 63 5.84 -14.20 5.85
N LEU A 64 4.68 -13.60 5.57
CA LEU A 64 4.40 -12.94 4.29
C LEU A 64 5.35 -11.77 4.04
N CYS A 65 5.60 -10.92 5.04
CA CYS A 65 6.55 -9.82 4.94
C CYS A 65 7.94 -10.34 4.53
N THR A 66 8.41 -11.41 5.16
CA THR A 66 9.70 -12.04 4.82
C THR A 66 9.72 -12.51 3.36
N VAL A 67 8.68 -13.21 2.90
CA VAL A 67 8.56 -13.68 1.51
C VAL A 67 8.51 -12.51 0.52
N LEU A 68 7.76 -11.46 0.84
CA LEU A 68 7.66 -10.26 0.01
C LEU A 68 9.02 -9.56 -0.09
N GLU A 69 9.77 -9.44 1.01
CA GLU A 69 11.09 -8.79 1.02
C GLU A 69 12.21 -9.61 0.39
N GLU A 70 12.13 -10.95 0.41
CA GLU A 70 13.18 -11.82 -0.10
C GLU A 70 12.96 -12.23 -1.56
N CYS A 71 11.73 -12.61 -1.91
CA CYS A 71 11.42 -13.28 -3.18
C CYS A 71 10.75 -12.36 -4.19
N VAL A 72 9.75 -11.59 -3.77
CA VAL A 72 8.89 -10.82 -4.68
C VAL A 72 9.44 -9.42 -4.93
N MET A 73 9.86 -8.77 -3.86
CA MET A 73 10.36 -7.40 -3.85
C MET A 73 11.70 -7.31 -3.13
N PRO A 74 12.71 -8.06 -3.62
CA PRO A 74 14.04 -8.05 -3.03
C PRO A 74 14.50 -6.61 -2.87
N HIS A 75 14.99 -6.29 -1.68
CA HIS A 75 15.82 -5.10 -1.49
C HIS A 75 16.83 -5.07 -2.62
N ASN A 76 16.94 -3.93 -3.31
CA ASN A 76 17.95 -3.80 -4.34
C ASN A 76 19.31 -4.00 -3.67
N ARG A 77 19.88 -5.21 -3.82
CA ARG A 77 21.14 -5.64 -3.17
C ARG A 77 22.32 -4.77 -3.58
N HIS A 78 22.14 -3.95 -4.62
CA HIS A 78 23.05 -2.90 -5.09
C HIS A 78 22.80 -1.54 -4.43
N THR A 79 22.08 -1.47 -3.30
CA THR A 79 22.11 -0.35 -2.33
C THR A 79 23.54 -0.20 -1.79
N ARG A 80 24.42 0.37 -2.62
CA ARG A 80 25.82 0.61 -2.28
C ARG A 80 25.85 1.53 -1.06
N ARG A 81 26.35 1.02 0.06
CA ARG A 81 26.94 1.84 1.12
C ARG A 81 28.11 2.60 0.50
N ARG A 82 27.94 3.89 0.19
CA ARG A 82 29.04 4.70 -0.32
C ARG A 82 29.96 5.09 0.83
N PRO A 83 31.28 5.16 0.58
CA PRO A 83 32.20 5.76 1.52
C PRO A 83 31.76 7.21 1.77
N ASP A 84 31.64 7.56 3.04
CA ASP A 84 31.23 8.87 3.51
C ASP A 84 32.20 9.33 4.61
N VAL A 85 32.27 10.64 4.80
CA VAL A 85 32.99 11.27 5.92
C VAL A 85 32.11 11.32 7.16
N LYS A 86 30.77 11.27 6.99
CA LYS A 86 29.79 11.21 8.07
C LYS A 86 28.87 10.01 7.86
N GLY A 87 28.64 9.20 8.89
CA GLY A 87 27.75 8.05 8.76
C GLY A 87 28.07 6.93 9.72
N GLN A 88 27.65 5.71 9.38
CA GLN A 88 27.92 4.54 10.21
C GLN A 88 29.36 4.07 9.99
N PHE A 89 30.07 3.84 11.09
CA PHE A 89 31.42 3.32 11.11
C PHE A 89 31.52 1.99 10.35
N SER A 90 32.55 1.85 9.51
CA SER A 90 32.80 0.64 8.73
C SER A 90 34.20 0.09 9.06
N PRO A 91 34.30 -1.05 9.77
CA PRO A 91 35.60 -1.64 10.16
C PRO A 91 36.51 -1.92 8.95
N GLN A 92 35.94 -2.39 7.83
CA GLN A 92 36.66 -2.67 6.58
C GLN A 92 37.36 -1.42 6.03
N ARG A 93 36.75 -0.24 6.17
CA ARG A 93 37.32 1.02 5.67
C ARG A 93 38.39 1.60 6.59
N VAL A 94 38.33 1.27 7.88
CA VAL A 94 39.39 1.62 8.83
C VAL A 94 40.67 0.84 8.52
N VAL A 95 40.57 -0.44 8.18
CA VAL A 95 41.75 -1.21 7.74
C VAL A 95 42.44 -0.52 6.56
N ILE A 96 41.66 -0.04 5.58
CA ILE A 96 42.18 0.71 4.43
C ILE A 96 42.78 2.07 4.87
N ALA A 97 42.15 2.77 5.82
CA ALA A 97 42.70 4.02 6.35
C ALA A 97 44.04 3.80 7.08
N CYS A 98 44.16 2.74 7.90
CA CYS A 98 45.40 2.38 8.56
C CYS A 98 46.50 2.03 7.54
N MET A 99 46.18 1.25 6.51
CA MET A 99 47.11 0.90 5.43
C MET A 99 47.56 2.10 4.59
N THR A 100 46.77 3.18 4.58
CA THR A 100 47.06 4.40 3.81
C THR A 100 47.55 5.56 4.68
N GLU A 101 48.02 5.28 5.91
CA GLU A 101 48.48 6.30 6.87
C GLU A 101 47.45 7.42 7.06
N TRP A 102 46.18 7.04 7.24
CA TRP A 102 45.04 7.95 7.42
C TRP A 102 44.77 8.91 6.25
N ARG A 103 45.35 8.67 5.06
CA ARG A 103 45.00 9.43 3.84
C ARG A 103 43.60 9.12 3.35
N HIS A 104 43.10 7.90 3.57
CA HIS A 104 41.71 7.55 3.28
C HIS A 104 40.77 8.04 4.39
N ARG A 105 40.13 9.21 4.17
CA ARG A 105 39.27 9.86 5.19
C ARG A 105 37.82 9.38 5.24
N LYS A 106 37.38 8.57 4.26
CA LYS A 106 35.99 8.08 4.17
C LYS A 106 35.81 6.74 4.88
N ILE A 107 36.09 6.73 6.19
CA ILE A 107 35.98 5.53 7.04
C ILE A 107 34.55 5.21 7.45
N TYR A 108 33.63 6.15 7.22
CA TYR A 108 32.21 5.95 7.45
C TYR A 108 31.53 5.50 6.16
N THR A 109 30.33 4.99 6.32
CA THR A 109 29.45 4.69 5.22
C THR A 109 28.09 5.27 5.51
N SER A 110 27.55 6.03 4.58
CA SER A 110 26.14 6.40 4.58
C SER A 110 25.37 5.38 3.76
N LYS A 111 24.14 5.11 4.19
CA LYS A 111 23.17 4.45 3.33
C LYS A 111 22.90 5.42 2.18
N THR A 112 23.47 5.16 1.01
CA THR A 112 22.99 5.83 -0.20
C THR A 112 21.68 5.15 -0.54
N ALA A 113 20.59 5.91 -0.61
CA ALA A 113 19.32 5.38 -1.10
C ALA A 113 19.58 4.82 -2.51
N GLY A 114 19.71 3.49 -2.61
CA GLY A 114 19.42 2.79 -3.86
C GLY A 114 17.99 3.14 -4.24
N GLY A 115 17.67 3.10 -5.54
CA GLY A 115 16.37 3.53 -6.06
C GLY A 115 15.24 3.15 -5.13
N LYS A 116 14.48 4.15 -4.64
CA LYS A 116 13.37 3.94 -3.72
C LYS A 116 12.47 2.86 -4.32
N ARG A 117 12.00 1.92 -3.48
CA ARG A 117 10.96 0.96 -3.83
C ARG A 117 9.70 1.76 -4.20
N ASN A 118 9.50 2.07 -5.48
CA ASN A 118 8.27 2.68 -5.99
C ASN A 118 7.41 1.56 -6.58
N TYR A 119 6.71 0.85 -5.71
CA TYR A 119 5.69 -0.11 -6.10
C TYR A 119 4.32 0.52 -5.85
N ALA A 120 3.43 0.41 -6.84
CA ALA A 120 2.03 0.78 -6.68
C ALA A 120 1.23 -0.51 -6.44
N PHE A 121 0.54 -0.60 -5.31
CA PHE A 121 -0.34 -1.73 -4.98
C PHE A 121 -1.79 -1.33 -5.16
N CYS A 122 -2.57 -2.23 -5.73
CA CYS A 122 -4.02 -2.15 -5.74
C CYS A 122 -4.57 -3.48 -5.24
N LEU A 123 -5.22 -3.43 -4.07
CA LEU A 123 -5.87 -4.57 -3.45
C LEU A 123 -7.34 -4.55 -3.87
N ALA A 124 -7.76 -5.58 -4.58
CA ALA A 124 -9.13 -5.69 -5.07
C ALA A 124 -9.86 -6.79 -4.30
N LEU A 125 -11.00 -6.43 -3.71
CA LEU A 125 -11.86 -7.33 -2.93
C LEU A 125 -13.17 -7.57 -3.64
N ASP A 126 -13.55 -8.83 -3.76
CA ASP A 126 -14.84 -9.23 -4.29
C ASP A 126 -15.91 -9.16 -3.19
N ALA A 127 -17.02 -8.49 -3.47
CA ALA A 127 -18.20 -8.36 -2.62
C ALA A 127 -19.46 -8.95 -3.28
N SER A 128 -19.30 -9.83 -4.28
CA SER A 128 -20.39 -10.58 -4.89
C SER A 128 -21.03 -11.58 -3.94
N LEU A 129 -22.25 -12.04 -4.26
CA LEU A 129 -22.96 -13.05 -3.46
C LEU A 129 -22.19 -14.36 -3.31
N SER A 130 -21.32 -14.74 -4.26
CA SER A 130 -20.52 -15.95 -4.13
C SER A 130 -19.50 -15.90 -2.99
N MET A 131 -19.21 -14.71 -2.47
CA MET A 131 -18.30 -14.54 -1.34
C MET A 131 -19.01 -14.61 0.02
N ASP A 132 -20.33 -14.79 0.07
CA ASP A 132 -21.08 -14.72 1.33
C ASP A 132 -20.62 -15.75 2.38
N GLY A 133 -20.72 -15.37 3.65
CA GLY A 133 -20.31 -16.17 4.80
C GLY A 133 -18.79 -16.29 4.97
N VAL A 134 -18.30 -17.52 5.06
CA VAL A 134 -16.90 -17.80 5.48
C VAL A 134 -15.88 -17.26 4.48
N LEU A 135 -16.22 -17.24 3.18
CA LEU A 135 -15.31 -16.77 2.14
C LEU A 135 -15.01 -15.27 2.28
N GLN A 136 -16.01 -14.45 2.61
CA GLN A 136 -15.83 -13.03 2.88
C GLN A 136 -14.93 -12.82 4.10
N CYS A 137 -15.17 -13.57 5.19
CA CYS A 137 -14.31 -13.49 6.39
C CYS A 137 -12.85 -13.83 6.05
N CYS A 138 -12.61 -14.93 5.32
CA CYS A 138 -11.26 -15.31 4.91
C CYS A 138 -10.61 -14.29 3.96
N ALA A 139 -11.40 -13.66 3.08
CA ALA A 139 -10.90 -12.61 2.18
C ALA A 139 -10.48 -11.35 2.97
N VAL A 140 -11.27 -10.97 3.97
CA VAL A 140 -10.93 -9.86 4.88
C VAL A 140 -9.70 -10.20 5.72
N GLU A 141 -9.62 -11.39 6.30
CA GLU A 141 -8.44 -11.83 7.06
C GLU A 141 -7.17 -11.84 6.19
N SER A 142 -7.29 -12.31 4.95
CA SER A 142 -6.18 -12.31 3.98
C SER A 142 -5.77 -10.88 3.63
N LEU A 143 -6.72 -9.96 3.46
CA LEU A 143 -6.44 -8.55 3.25
C LEU A 143 -5.71 -7.95 4.44
N VAL A 144 -6.17 -8.21 5.66
CA VAL A 144 -5.52 -7.73 6.89
C VAL A 144 -4.07 -8.22 6.92
N ALA A 145 -3.82 -9.50 6.64
CA ALA A 145 -2.46 -10.06 6.60
C ALA A 145 -1.57 -9.34 5.57
N VAL A 146 -2.09 -9.08 4.37
CA VAL A 146 -1.36 -8.35 3.31
C VAL A 146 -1.09 -6.90 3.72
N VAL A 147 -2.09 -6.18 4.24
CA VAL A 147 -1.95 -4.78 4.66
C VAL A 147 -0.95 -4.67 5.82
N SER A 148 -1.01 -5.57 6.81
CA SER A 148 -0.03 -5.61 7.91
C SER A 148 1.39 -5.91 7.40
N ALA A 149 1.54 -6.83 6.43
CA ALA A 149 2.84 -7.11 5.82
C ALA A 149 3.40 -5.90 5.04
N LEU A 150 2.56 -5.22 4.25
CA LEU A 150 2.95 -4.00 3.54
C LEU A 150 3.35 -2.87 4.50
N GLY A 151 2.63 -2.72 5.61
CA GLY A 151 2.97 -1.77 6.68
C GLY A 151 4.34 -2.07 7.31
N MET A 152 4.65 -3.35 7.59
CA MET A 152 5.97 -3.76 8.10
C MET A 152 7.10 -3.46 7.11
N MET A 153 6.83 -3.55 5.80
CA MET A 153 7.77 -3.17 4.74
C MET A 153 7.95 -1.65 4.57
N GLY A 154 7.12 -0.83 5.24
CA GLY A 154 7.06 0.63 5.07
C GLY A 154 6.45 1.06 3.73
N LEU A 155 5.53 0.25 3.18
CA LEU A 155 4.84 0.50 1.92
C LEU A 155 3.40 0.96 2.19
N ASP A 156 3.23 2.23 2.53
CA ASP A 156 1.91 2.81 2.87
C ASP A 156 1.12 3.29 1.63
N SER A 157 1.81 3.40 0.49
CA SER A 157 1.24 3.80 -0.80
C SER A 157 0.60 2.61 -1.52
N PHE A 158 -0.62 2.26 -1.09
CA PHE A 158 -1.47 1.25 -1.73
C PHE A 158 -2.90 1.76 -1.90
N SER A 159 -3.63 1.21 -2.86
CA SER A 159 -5.06 1.47 -3.06
C SER A 159 -5.87 0.23 -2.71
N VAL A 160 -7.10 0.44 -2.26
CA VAL A 160 -8.06 -0.64 -1.97
C VAL A 160 -9.34 -0.35 -2.73
N ILE A 161 -9.77 -1.32 -3.54
CA ILE A 161 -11.03 -1.28 -4.28
C ILE A 161 -11.89 -2.49 -3.88
N VAL A 162 -13.18 -2.25 -3.77
CA VAL A 162 -14.18 -3.31 -3.61
C VAL A 162 -15.00 -3.37 -4.90
N PHE A 163 -15.19 -4.57 -5.44
CA PHE A 163 -15.93 -4.79 -6.68
C PHE A 163 -17.03 -5.84 -6.50
N GLY A 164 -18.05 -5.75 -7.36
CA GLY A 164 -19.29 -6.52 -7.32
C GLY A 164 -20.19 -6.00 -8.44
N SER A 165 -21.44 -5.63 -8.15
CA SER A 165 -22.27 -4.89 -9.14
C SER A 165 -21.78 -3.46 -9.42
N ARG A 166 -21.05 -2.85 -8.47
CA ARG A 166 -20.41 -1.54 -8.62
C ARG A 166 -19.00 -1.60 -8.06
N VAL A 167 -18.10 -0.83 -8.67
CA VAL A 167 -16.71 -0.68 -8.18
C VAL A 167 -16.65 0.54 -7.26
N THR A 168 -16.19 0.33 -6.03
CA THR A 168 -16.02 1.39 -5.03
C THR A 168 -14.56 1.50 -4.63
N LEU A 169 -13.99 2.70 -4.78
CA LEU A 169 -12.69 3.03 -4.23
C LEU A 169 -12.83 3.26 -2.72
N VAL A 170 -12.14 2.44 -1.93
CA VAL A 170 -12.15 2.54 -0.46
C VAL A 170 -10.95 3.37 0.04
N LYS A 171 -9.77 3.11 -0.53
CA LYS A 171 -8.54 3.86 -0.24
C LYS A 171 -7.82 4.22 -1.53
N SER A 172 -7.41 5.48 -1.65
CA SER A 172 -6.44 5.92 -2.66
C SER A 172 -4.98 5.78 -2.16
N GLU A 173 -4.01 5.81 -3.07
CA GLU A 173 -2.59 5.64 -2.73
C GLU A 173 -2.08 6.68 -1.71
N ASP A 174 -2.52 7.93 -1.84
CA ASP A 174 -2.10 9.05 -0.98
C ASP A 174 -2.85 9.12 0.36
N GLN A 175 -3.94 8.36 0.50
CA GLN A 175 -4.77 8.36 1.69
C GLN A 175 -4.15 7.46 2.77
N PRO A 176 -4.12 7.87 4.06
CA PRO A 176 -3.63 7.03 5.14
C PRO A 176 -4.54 5.82 5.39
N TRP A 177 -3.97 4.72 5.91
CA TRP A 177 -4.75 3.59 6.42
C TRP A 177 -5.16 3.88 7.87
N ASP A 178 -6.33 4.50 8.06
CA ASP A 178 -6.85 4.91 9.37
C ASP A 178 -8.21 4.24 9.70
N ALA A 179 -8.68 4.43 10.93
CA ALA A 179 -9.93 3.85 11.41
C ALA A 179 -11.15 4.23 10.54
N ALA A 180 -11.14 5.42 9.93
CA ALA A 180 -12.22 5.88 9.06
C ALA A 180 -12.20 5.19 7.69
N THR A 181 -11.01 4.91 7.17
CA THR A 181 -10.82 4.09 5.97
C THR A 181 -11.21 2.64 6.22
N VAL A 182 -10.81 2.08 7.35
CA VAL A 182 -11.21 0.73 7.80
C VAL A 182 -12.73 0.63 7.96
N HIS A 183 -13.36 1.60 8.63
CA HIS A 183 -14.81 1.64 8.73
C HIS A 183 -15.47 1.73 7.34
N GLY A 184 -14.92 2.53 6.43
CA GLY A 184 -15.38 2.62 5.05
C GLY A 184 -15.29 1.28 4.30
N LEU A 185 -14.23 0.50 4.55
CA LEU A 185 -14.08 -0.85 4.01
C LEU A 185 -15.17 -1.79 4.55
N LEU A 186 -15.32 -1.87 5.87
CA LEU A 186 -16.29 -2.75 6.52
C LEU A 186 -17.73 -2.39 6.10
N ALA A 187 -18.02 -1.10 5.95
CA ALA A 187 -19.29 -0.62 5.43
C ALA A 187 -19.50 -1.02 3.95
N ALA A 188 -18.46 -0.92 3.11
CA ALA A 188 -18.55 -1.33 1.71
C ALA A 188 -18.79 -2.84 1.54
N LEU A 189 -18.30 -3.66 2.49
CA LEU A 189 -18.50 -5.10 2.51
C LEU A 189 -19.85 -5.52 3.11
N SER A 190 -20.40 -4.72 4.04
CA SER A 190 -21.69 -5.00 4.68
C SER A 190 -22.90 -4.53 3.85
N HIS A 191 -22.74 -3.43 3.11
CA HIS A 191 -23.76 -2.98 2.17
C HIS A 191 -23.71 -3.87 0.92
N ARG A 192 -24.56 -4.90 0.92
CA ARG A 192 -24.83 -5.81 -0.22
C ARG A 192 -24.89 -5.00 -1.52
N ILE A 193 -23.85 -5.07 -2.33
CA ILE A 193 -23.78 -4.36 -3.60
C ILE A 193 -24.47 -5.22 -4.66
N GLU A 194 -25.78 -5.45 -4.52
CA GLU A 194 -26.63 -5.94 -5.60
C GLU A 194 -27.91 -5.12 -5.64
N ASP A 195 -28.12 -4.42 -6.76
CA ASP A 195 -29.45 -4.01 -7.19
C ASP A 195 -30.13 -5.28 -7.76
N PRO A 196 -31.21 -5.80 -7.14
CA PRO A 196 -31.94 -6.97 -7.66
C PRO A 196 -32.66 -6.71 -9.00
N SER A 197 -32.51 -5.51 -9.59
CA SER A 197 -33.10 -5.12 -10.87
C SER A 197 -32.20 -5.36 -12.09
N ALA A 198 -31.03 -5.98 -11.91
CA ALA A 198 -30.09 -6.31 -12.99
C ALA A 198 -30.20 -7.78 -13.48
N MET A 199 -31.30 -8.48 -13.16
CA MET A 199 -31.68 -9.76 -13.77
C MET A 199 -32.93 -9.61 -14.63
#